data_AF-A0A2G5U989-F1
#
_entry.id   AF-A0A2G5U989-F1
#
_cell.length_a   1.000
_cell.length_b   1.000
_cell.length_c   1.000
_cell.angle_alpha   90.00
_cell.angle_beta   90.00
_cell.angle_gamma   90.00
#
_symmetry.space_group_name_H-M   'P 1'
#
loop_
_entity.id
_entity.type
_entity.pdbx_description
1 polymer ?
#
loop_
_entity_poly.entity_id
_entity_poly.type
_entity_poly.pdbx_seq_one_letter_code
_entity_poly.pdbx_strand_id
1 'polypeptide(L)'
;MDRNCDYTKKHTKNKEDITKKKKLDFIEKTNRIELLDEVINELERIATHFLSLNLKLGRTTSEVDWNTYVTHKHLSISILNEFKENDNSILKIREQFSEKNKEFEEKSEMYEESAKKAKNLPEKEKKKATNSAGSAKSRAKTEMVSAELDYDIACLNYIKFQKEWLFNLSLDFAIKQRGIFVERAIFEISENDLMRTLRIKTGVLMESKCEF
;
A
#
# COMPACT_ATOMS: atom_id res chain seq x y z
N MET A 1 -46.48 -15.71 -20.32
CA MET A 1 -45.24 -14.93 -20.45
C MET A 1 -44.69 -14.68 -19.06
N ASP A 2 -43.51 -15.22 -18.78
CA ASP A 2 -42.92 -15.40 -17.46
C ASP A 2 -42.12 -14.17 -17.02
N ARG A 3 -42.82 -13.07 -16.73
CA ARG A 3 -42.21 -11.75 -16.44
C ARG A 3 -41.26 -11.76 -15.22
N ASN A 4 -41.39 -12.74 -14.32
CA ASN A 4 -40.51 -12.90 -13.17
C ASN A 4 -39.15 -13.54 -13.50
N CYS A 5 -39.07 -14.32 -14.59
CA CYS A 5 -37.83 -14.97 -15.03
C CYS A 5 -36.83 -13.96 -15.59
N ASP A 6 -37.30 -12.95 -16.34
CA ASP A 6 -36.43 -11.92 -16.90
C ASP A 6 -35.96 -10.91 -15.84
N TYR A 7 -36.82 -10.58 -14.86
CA TYR A 7 -36.45 -9.71 -13.74
C TYR A 7 -35.34 -10.34 -12.88
N THR A 8 -35.48 -11.63 -12.54
CA THR A 8 -34.47 -12.35 -11.75
C THR A 8 -33.16 -12.51 -12.51
N LYS A 9 -33.18 -12.84 -13.81
CA LYS A 9 -31.96 -12.91 -14.64
C LYS A 9 -31.21 -11.58 -14.73
N LYS A 10 -31.93 -10.47 -14.94
CA LYS A 10 -31.33 -9.12 -15.00
C LYS A 10 -30.71 -8.71 -13.66
N HIS A 11 -31.37 -9.02 -12.55
CA HIS A 11 -30.84 -8.74 -11.21
C HIS A 11 -29.61 -9.56 -10.85
N THR A 12 -29.58 -10.86 -11.19
CA THR A 12 -28.43 -11.71 -10.96
C THR A 12 -27.22 -11.24 -11.77
N LYS A 13 -27.42 -10.91 -13.05
CA LYS A 13 -26.36 -10.37 -13.91
C LYS A 13 -25.78 -9.06 -13.36
N ASN A 14 -26.63 -8.14 -12.90
CA ASN A 14 -26.17 -6.91 -12.26
C ASN A 14 -25.34 -7.17 -10.98
N LYS A 15 -25.72 -8.15 -10.15
CA LYS A 15 -24.94 -8.50 -8.95
C LYS A 15 -23.57 -9.09 -9.32
N GLU A 16 -23.53 -9.99 -10.30
CA GLU A 16 -22.27 -10.56 -10.81
C GLU A 16 -21.35 -9.47 -11.39
N ASP A 17 -21.91 -8.51 -12.14
CA ASP A 17 -21.16 -7.39 -12.69
C ASP A 17 -20.60 -6.45 -11.60
N ILE A 18 -21.38 -6.20 -10.53
CA ILE A 18 -20.91 -5.42 -9.37
C ILE A 18 -19.75 -6.14 -8.67
N THR A 19 -19.89 -7.44 -8.38
CA THR A 19 -18.82 -8.22 -7.74
C THR A 19 -17.58 -8.29 -8.62
N LYS A 20 -17.74 -8.44 -9.95
CA LYS A 20 -16.63 -8.40 -10.90
C LYS A 20 -15.91 -7.05 -10.89
N LYS A 21 -16.67 -5.94 -10.87
CA LYS A 21 -16.08 -4.60 -10.78
C LYS A 21 -15.27 -4.42 -9.49
N LYS A 22 -15.77 -4.88 -8.35
CA LYS A 22 -15.05 -4.83 -7.07
C LYS A 22 -13.75 -5.64 -7.10
N LYS A 23 -13.78 -6.85 -7.68
CA LYS A 23 -12.57 -7.66 -7.86
C LYS A 23 -11.51 -6.96 -8.71
N LEU A 24 -11.93 -6.27 -9.78
CA LEU A 24 -11.01 -5.48 -10.60
C LEU A 24 -10.42 -4.31 -9.82
N ASP A 25 -11.22 -3.58 -9.04
CA ASP A 25 -10.74 -2.50 -8.16
C ASP A 25 -9.76 -3.01 -7.10
N PHE A 26 -10.02 -4.18 -6.50
CA PHE A 26 -9.07 -4.85 -5.61
C PHE A 26 -7.72 -5.11 -6.29
N ILE A 27 -7.73 -5.73 -7.48
CA ILE A 27 -6.50 -6.04 -8.24
C ILE A 27 -5.74 -4.76 -8.58
N GLU A 28 -6.43 -3.73 -9.08
CA GLU A 28 -5.81 -2.45 -9.44
C GLU A 28 -5.12 -1.80 -8.23
N LYS A 29 -5.77 -1.78 -7.07
CA LYS A 29 -5.20 -1.23 -5.84
C LYS A 29 -3.98 -2.01 -5.36
N THR A 30 -4.05 -3.34 -5.39
CA THR A 30 -2.92 -4.20 -5.02
C THR A 30 -1.71 -3.91 -5.92
N ASN A 31 -1.89 -3.90 -7.24
CA ASN A 31 -0.82 -3.59 -8.18
C ASN A 31 -0.23 -2.19 -7.92
N ARG A 32 -1.08 -1.20 -7.59
CA ARG A 32 -0.60 0.16 -7.27
C ARG A 32 0.24 0.19 -5.99
N ILE A 33 -0.13 -0.58 -4.96
CA ILE A 33 0.63 -0.69 -3.72
C ILE A 33 2.00 -1.33 -3.98
N GLU A 34 2.03 -2.42 -4.75
CA GLU A 34 3.29 -3.09 -5.13
C GLU A 34 4.24 -2.15 -5.87
N LEU A 35 3.72 -1.38 -6.83
CA LEU A 35 4.51 -0.42 -7.60
C LEU A 35 5.04 0.73 -6.72
N LEU A 36 4.25 1.19 -5.74
CA LEU A 36 4.72 2.17 -4.76
C LEU A 36 5.85 1.60 -3.90
N ASP A 37 5.76 0.34 -3.50
CA ASP A 37 6.80 -0.33 -2.71
C ASP A 37 8.12 -0.47 -3.45
N GLU A 38 8.07 -0.86 -4.73
CA GLU A 38 9.27 -0.91 -5.57
C GLU A 38 9.95 0.45 -5.68
N VAL A 39 9.18 1.52 -5.90
CA VAL A 39 9.72 2.87 -6.05
C VAL A 39 10.27 3.41 -4.73
N ILE A 40 9.59 3.17 -3.60
CA ILE A 40 10.09 3.53 -2.26
C ILE A 40 11.44 2.86 -2.00
N ASN A 41 11.54 1.56 -2.26
CA ASN A 41 12.77 0.80 -2.07
C ASN A 41 13.92 1.35 -2.93
N GLU A 42 13.64 1.74 -4.17
CA GLU A 42 14.63 2.34 -5.06
C GLU A 42 15.09 3.72 -4.57
N LEU A 43 14.17 4.56 -4.12
CA LEU A 43 14.49 5.87 -3.55
C LEU A 43 15.36 5.75 -2.30
N GLU A 44 15.01 4.82 -1.40
CA GLU A 44 15.82 4.51 -0.22
C GLU A 44 17.21 4.02 -0.61
N ARG A 45 17.33 3.11 -1.59
CA ARG A 45 18.61 2.62 -2.11
C ARG A 45 19.49 3.76 -2.65
N ILE A 46 18.91 4.66 -3.45
CA ILE A 46 19.61 5.83 -3.99
C ILE A 46 20.08 6.74 -2.86
N ALA A 47 19.21 7.03 -1.88
CA ALA A 47 19.55 7.88 -0.74
C ALA A 47 20.70 7.27 0.09
N THR A 48 20.64 5.97 0.39
CA THR A 48 21.71 5.24 1.09
C THR A 48 23.01 5.27 0.30
N HIS A 49 22.96 5.17 -1.02
CA HIS A 49 24.15 5.29 -1.86
C HIS A 49 24.81 6.67 -1.70
N PHE A 50 24.05 7.76 -1.82
CA PHE A 50 24.58 9.12 -1.62
C PHE A 50 25.12 9.35 -0.21
N LEU A 51 24.45 8.81 0.82
CA LEU A 51 24.95 8.82 2.19
C LEU A 51 26.30 8.12 2.32
N SER A 52 26.46 6.96 1.69
CA SER A 52 27.72 6.20 1.71
C SER A 52 28.86 6.96 1.02
N LEU A 53 28.56 7.70 -0.05
CA LEU A 53 29.53 8.58 -0.71
C LEU A 53 29.91 9.75 0.20
N ASN A 54 28.93 10.38 0.84
CA ASN A 54 29.15 11.47 1.80
C ASN A 54 30.02 11.01 2.99
N LEU A 55 29.83 9.79 3.49
CA LEU A 55 30.66 9.17 4.54
C LEU A 55 32.12 9.00 4.09
N LYS A 56 32.34 8.46 2.89
CA LYS A 56 33.69 8.26 2.33
C LYS A 56 34.46 9.58 2.16
N LEU A 57 33.73 10.69 2.00
CA LEU A 57 34.29 12.04 1.97
C LEU A 57 34.52 12.63 3.38
N GLY A 58 34.53 11.81 4.44
CA GLY A 58 34.96 12.19 5.79
C GLY A 58 33.90 12.89 6.65
N ARG A 59 32.60 12.70 6.37
CA ARG A 59 31.52 13.42 7.07
C ARG A 59 30.86 12.61 8.19
N THR A 60 30.54 13.30 9.28
CA THR A 60 29.84 12.79 10.47
C THR A 60 28.31 12.95 10.44
N THR A 61 27.73 13.69 9.48
CA THR A 61 26.28 13.99 9.44
C THR A 61 25.40 12.89 8.83
N SER A 62 25.99 11.86 8.22
CA SER A 62 25.28 10.80 7.49
C SER A 62 24.38 9.94 8.39
N GLU A 63 24.85 9.63 9.61
CA GLU A 63 24.12 8.82 10.58
C GLU A 63 22.93 9.59 11.16
N VAL A 64 23.10 10.90 11.38
CA VAL A 64 22.03 11.79 11.86
C VAL A 64 20.90 11.87 10.84
N ASP A 65 21.21 12.12 9.56
CA ASP A 65 20.20 12.23 8.50
C ASP A 65 19.42 10.92 8.29
N TRP A 66 20.10 9.76 8.33
CA TRP A 66 19.45 8.46 8.24
C TRP A 66 18.55 8.19 9.46
N ASN A 67 19.05 8.46 10.67
CA ASN A 67 18.26 8.28 11.89
C ASN A 67 17.04 9.22 11.94
N THR A 68 17.17 10.46 11.46
CA THR A 68 16.04 11.38 11.31
C THR A 68 15.01 10.83 10.33
N TYR A 69 15.44 10.34 9.16
CA TYR A 69 14.54 9.72 8.18
C TYR A 69 13.79 8.51 8.75
N VAL A 70 14.51 7.58 9.39
CA VAL A 70 13.91 6.39 10.03
C VAL A 70 12.93 6.79 11.13
N THR A 71 13.28 7.79 11.94
CA THR A 71 12.40 8.31 13.00
C THR A 71 11.14 8.93 12.41
N HIS A 72 11.26 9.75 11.35
CA HIS A 72 10.11 10.33 10.66
C HIS A 72 9.24 9.25 10.01
N LYS A 73 9.85 8.26 9.37
CA LYS A 73 9.14 7.10 8.79
C LYS A 73 8.32 6.37 9.84
N HIS A 74 8.90 6.08 11.00
CA HIS A 74 8.20 5.43 12.11
C HIS A 74 7.09 6.32 12.70
N LEU A 75 7.37 7.60 12.94
CA LEU A 75 6.39 8.54 13.50
C LEU A 75 5.20 8.72 12.54
N SER A 76 5.45 8.87 11.24
CA SER A 76 4.40 8.99 10.23
C SER A 76 3.53 7.74 10.17
N ILE A 77 4.13 6.54 10.21
CA ILE A 77 3.37 5.28 10.25
C ILE A 77 2.52 5.20 11.53
N SER A 78 3.06 5.56 12.69
CA SER A 78 2.31 5.57 13.95
C SER A 78 1.15 6.55 13.94
N ILE A 79 1.35 7.80 13.52
CA ILE A 79 0.29 8.81 13.41
C ILE A 79 -0.80 8.33 12.45
N LEU A 80 -0.41 7.79 11.29
CA LEU A 80 -1.36 7.26 10.32
C LEU A 80 -2.16 6.08 10.90
N ASN A 81 -1.55 5.23 11.70
CA ASN A 81 -2.24 4.12 12.39
C ASN A 81 -3.24 4.63 13.44
N GLU A 82 -2.92 5.69 14.19
CA GLU A 82 -3.87 6.33 15.11
C GLU A 82 -5.07 6.94 14.35
N PHE A 83 -4.85 7.52 13.17
CA PHE A 83 -5.95 7.96 12.31
C PHE A 83 -6.83 6.81 11.84
N LYS A 84 -6.27 5.61 11.62
CA LYS A 84 -7.02 4.41 11.23
C LYS A 84 -7.89 3.87 12.35
N GLU A 85 -7.34 3.81 13.56
CA GLU A 85 -8.08 3.35 14.75
C GLU A 85 -9.27 4.29 15.03
N ASN A 86 -9.13 5.56 14.67
CA ASN A 86 -10.19 6.57 14.75
C ASN A 86 -11.05 6.67 13.47
N ASP A 87 -10.71 5.98 12.38
CA ASP A 87 -11.48 6.00 11.14
C ASP A 87 -12.71 5.10 11.28
N ASN A 88 -13.78 5.73 11.74
CA ASN A 88 -15.09 5.13 11.88
C ASN A 88 -15.63 4.49 10.58
N SER A 89 -15.08 4.81 9.41
CA SER A 89 -15.56 4.24 8.14
C SER A 89 -15.13 2.79 7.94
N ILE A 90 -13.86 2.44 8.18
CA ILE A 90 -13.37 1.06 8.05
C ILE A 90 -13.99 0.17 9.11
N LEU A 91 -14.16 0.68 10.34
CA LEU A 91 -14.82 -0.05 11.42
C LEU A 91 -16.28 -0.40 11.05
N LYS A 92 -17.04 0.56 10.51
CA LYS A 92 -18.41 0.31 10.04
C LYS A 92 -18.47 -0.73 8.93
N ILE A 93 -17.55 -0.69 7.97
CA ILE A 93 -17.51 -1.68 6.88
C ILE A 93 -17.16 -3.07 7.44
N ARG A 94 -16.25 -3.13 8.43
CA ARG A 94 -15.91 -4.38 9.13
C ARG A 94 -17.11 -4.96 9.87
N GLU A 95 -17.88 -4.13 10.57
CA GLU A 95 -19.10 -4.55 11.25
C GLU A 95 -20.12 -5.11 10.27
N GLN A 96 -20.34 -4.43 9.13
CA GLN A 96 -21.22 -4.92 8.06
C GLN A 96 -20.77 -6.27 7.49
N PHE A 97 -19.46 -6.46 7.30
CA PHE A 97 -18.93 -7.76 6.89
C PHE A 97 -19.19 -8.83 7.96
N SER A 98 -18.96 -8.52 9.24
CA SER A 98 -19.21 -9.45 10.34
C SER A 98 -20.69 -9.87 10.43
N GLU A 99 -21.61 -8.92 10.24
CA GLU A 99 -23.05 -9.20 10.19
C GLU A 99 -23.40 -10.14 9.03
N LYS A 100 -22.84 -9.88 7.85
CA LYS A 100 -23.08 -10.70 6.65
C LYS A 100 -22.45 -12.08 6.73
N ASN A 101 -21.30 -12.21 7.39
CA ASN A 101 -20.70 -13.51 7.68
C ASN A 101 -21.60 -14.33 8.62
N LYS A 102 -22.08 -13.71 9.71
CA LYS A 102 -23.00 -14.35 10.65
C LYS A 102 -24.29 -14.80 9.97
N GLU A 103 -24.88 -13.95 9.12
CA GLU A 103 -26.07 -14.30 8.34
C GLU A 103 -25.80 -15.51 7.44
N PHE A 104 -24.63 -15.59 6.79
CA PHE A 104 -24.27 -16.74 5.97
C PHE A 104 -24.11 -18.03 6.80
N GLU A 105 -23.49 -17.96 7.97
CA GLU A 105 -23.33 -19.10 8.89
C GLU A 105 -24.70 -19.64 9.33
N GLU A 106 -25.60 -18.78 9.82
CA GLU A 106 -26.97 -19.15 10.22
C GLU A 106 -27.74 -19.81 9.05
N LYS A 107 -27.61 -19.26 7.83
CA LYS A 107 -28.27 -19.82 6.63
C LYS A 107 -27.62 -21.14 6.19
N SER A 108 -26.34 -21.33 6.46
CA SER A 108 -25.63 -22.59 6.21
C SER A 108 -26.11 -23.70 7.14
N GLU A 109 -26.24 -23.41 8.44
CA GLU A 109 -26.75 -24.35 9.43
C GLU A 109 -28.18 -24.79 9.11
N MET A 110 -29.07 -23.85 8.80
CA MET A 110 -30.45 -24.17 8.39
C MET A 110 -30.50 -25.06 7.14
N TYR A 111 -29.61 -24.85 6.18
CA TYR A 111 -29.52 -25.71 5.00
C TYR A 111 -29.05 -27.12 5.36
N GLU A 112 -28.05 -27.25 6.22
CA GLU A 112 -27.56 -28.54 6.69
C GLU A 112 -28.62 -29.32 7.46
N GLU A 113 -29.37 -28.65 8.34
CA GLU A 113 -30.51 -29.25 9.04
C GLU A 113 -31.60 -29.72 8.06
N SER A 114 -31.93 -28.88 7.08
CA SER A 114 -32.92 -29.21 6.05
C SER A 114 -32.45 -30.40 5.20
N ALA A 115 -31.16 -30.46 4.86
CA ALA A 115 -30.55 -31.56 4.14
C ALA A 115 -30.54 -32.87 4.96
N LYS A 116 -30.26 -32.78 6.27
CA LYS A 116 -30.33 -33.93 7.20
C LYS A 116 -31.75 -34.50 7.27
N LYS A 117 -32.76 -33.64 7.48
CA LYS A 117 -34.18 -34.04 7.52
C LYS A 117 -34.65 -34.64 6.20
N ALA A 118 -34.13 -34.15 5.07
CA ALA A 118 -34.47 -34.65 3.75
C ALA A 118 -33.74 -35.94 3.35
N LYS A 119 -32.71 -36.40 4.09
CA LYS A 119 -31.77 -37.45 3.66
C LYS A 119 -32.41 -38.77 3.21
N ASN A 120 -33.57 -39.14 3.77
CA ASN A 120 -34.27 -40.39 3.44
C ASN A 120 -35.51 -40.19 2.56
N LEU A 121 -35.81 -38.96 2.14
CA LEU A 121 -36.95 -38.69 1.27
C LEU A 121 -36.66 -39.10 -0.20
N PRO A 122 -37.70 -39.36 -1.01
CA PRO A 122 -37.59 -39.49 -2.46
C PRO A 122 -36.96 -38.22 -3.07
N GLU A 123 -36.25 -38.37 -4.19
CA GLU A 123 -35.43 -37.29 -4.77
C GLU A 123 -36.21 -36.01 -5.11
N LYS A 124 -37.45 -36.13 -5.58
CA LYS A 124 -38.34 -34.97 -5.82
C LYS A 124 -38.70 -34.22 -4.55
N GLU A 125 -38.92 -34.94 -3.44
CA GLU A 125 -39.27 -34.36 -2.15
C GLU A 125 -38.04 -33.80 -1.43
N LYS A 126 -36.89 -34.46 -1.57
CA LYS A 126 -35.57 -33.93 -1.18
C LYS A 126 -35.31 -32.55 -1.75
N LYS A 127 -35.48 -32.40 -3.07
CA LYS A 127 -35.31 -31.10 -3.74
C LYS A 127 -36.27 -30.06 -3.21
N LYS A 128 -37.56 -30.39 -3.04
CA LYS A 128 -38.54 -29.45 -2.47
C LYS A 128 -38.17 -29.00 -1.05
N ALA A 129 -37.74 -29.94 -0.20
CA ALA A 129 -37.37 -29.66 1.19
C ALA A 129 -36.09 -28.81 1.33
N THR A 130 -35.14 -28.94 0.39
CA THR A 130 -33.83 -28.27 0.49
C THR A 130 -33.70 -27.02 -0.38
N ASN A 131 -34.51 -26.85 -1.42
CA ASN A 131 -34.37 -25.75 -2.39
C ASN A 131 -34.50 -24.36 -1.75
N SER A 132 -35.43 -24.16 -0.81
CA SER A 132 -35.63 -22.85 -0.17
C SER A 132 -34.41 -22.45 0.67
N ALA A 133 -33.95 -23.36 1.55
CA ALA A 133 -32.77 -23.13 2.38
C ALA A 133 -31.49 -23.02 1.54
N GLY A 134 -31.36 -23.80 0.47
CA GLY A 134 -30.20 -23.76 -0.43
C GLY A 134 -30.12 -22.45 -1.22
N SER A 135 -31.25 -21.95 -1.70
CA SER A 135 -31.35 -20.64 -2.36
C SER A 135 -31.00 -19.51 -1.39
N ALA A 136 -31.50 -19.57 -0.15
CA ALA A 136 -31.19 -18.59 0.89
C ALA A 136 -29.69 -18.58 1.25
N LYS A 137 -29.07 -19.76 1.45
CA LYS A 137 -27.63 -19.92 1.66
C LYS A 137 -26.82 -19.32 0.51
N SER A 138 -27.21 -19.60 -0.74
CA SER A 138 -26.52 -19.08 -1.93
C SER A 138 -26.57 -17.55 -2.02
N ARG A 139 -27.70 -16.94 -1.66
CA ARG A 139 -27.84 -15.47 -1.62
C ARG A 139 -26.98 -14.86 -0.52
N ALA A 140 -27.05 -15.41 0.69
CA ALA A 140 -26.24 -14.96 1.83
C ALA A 140 -24.73 -15.05 1.51
N LYS A 141 -24.28 -16.12 0.85
CA LYS A 141 -22.88 -16.25 0.39
C LYS A 141 -22.48 -15.11 -0.55
N THR A 142 -23.35 -14.74 -1.49
CA THR A 142 -23.03 -13.68 -2.47
C THR A 142 -22.92 -12.32 -1.78
N GLU A 143 -23.78 -12.06 -0.80
CA GLU A 143 -23.75 -10.82 -0.02
C GLU A 143 -22.53 -10.76 0.90
N MET A 144 -22.19 -11.86 1.57
CA MET A 144 -20.96 -11.99 2.36
C MET A 144 -19.72 -11.71 1.53
N VAL A 145 -19.57 -12.36 0.37
CA VAL A 145 -18.41 -12.13 -0.53
C VAL A 145 -18.35 -10.69 -1.02
N SER A 146 -19.50 -10.05 -1.27
CA SER A 146 -19.52 -8.64 -1.65
C SER A 146 -19.05 -7.73 -0.50
N ALA A 147 -19.48 -8.00 0.73
CA ALA A 147 -19.10 -7.22 1.91
C ALA A 147 -17.63 -7.43 2.29
N GLU A 148 -17.12 -8.64 2.14
CA GLU A 148 -15.69 -8.97 2.28
C GLU A 148 -14.85 -8.12 1.31
N LEU A 149 -15.23 -8.08 0.03
CA LEU A 149 -14.54 -7.25 -0.97
C LEU A 149 -14.60 -5.76 -0.63
N ASP A 150 -15.71 -5.26 -0.06
CA ASP A 150 -15.80 -3.85 0.36
C ASP A 150 -14.82 -3.55 1.51
N TYR A 151 -14.72 -4.48 2.47
CA TYR A 151 -13.78 -4.37 3.59
C TYR A 151 -12.33 -4.42 3.11
N ASP A 152 -11.99 -5.36 2.22
CA ASP A 152 -10.66 -5.50 1.64
C ASP A 152 -10.25 -4.25 0.85
N ILE A 153 -11.15 -3.72 0.02
CA ILE A 153 -10.92 -2.49 -0.75
C ILE A 153 -10.68 -1.30 0.19
N ALA A 154 -11.45 -1.18 1.27
CA ALA A 154 -11.26 -0.13 2.27
C ALA A 154 -9.89 -0.24 2.95
N CYS A 155 -9.48 -1.46 3.31
CA CYS A 155 -8.15 -1.71 3.86
C CYS A 155 -7.03 -1.38 2.86
N LEU A 156 -7.18 -1.75 1.59
CA LEU A 156 -6.21 -1.42 0.54
C LEU A 156 -6.11 0.08 0.28
N ASN A 157 -7.22 0.81 0.29
CA ASN A 157 -7.18 2.28 0.17
C ASN A 157 -6.38 2.91 1.32
N TYR A 158 -6.54 2.39 2.53
CA TYR A 158 -5.76 2.84 3.68
C TYR A 158 -4.26 2.53 3.52
N ILE A 159 -3.90 1.30 3.13
CA ILE A 159 -2.50 0.93 2.86
C ILE A 159 -1.91 1.82 1.77
N LYS A 160 -2.64 2.02 0.67
CA LYS A 160 -2.25 2.90 -0.43
C LYS A 160 -1.95 4.31 0.08
N PHE A 161 -2.81 4.88 0.91
CA PHE A 161 -2.59 6.21 1.50
C PHE A 161 -1.31 6.26 2.34
N GLN A 162 -1.04 5.23 3.15
CA GLN A 162 0.24 5.14 3.90
C GLN A 162 1.45 5.08 2.96
N LYS A 163 1.37 4.28 1.89
CA LYS A 163 2.45 4.15 0.91
C LYS A 163 2.68 5.44 0.14
N GLU A 164 1.65 6.19 -0.22
CA GLU A 164 1.78 7.50 -0.89
C GLU A 164 2.50 8.52 0.01
N TRP A 165 2.21 8.52 1.31
CA TRP A 165 2.96 9.32 2.28
C TRP A 165 4.43 8.91 2.38
N LEU A 166 4.69 7.60 2.49
CA LEU A 166 6.05 7.07 2.53
C LEU A 166 6.83 7.40 1.27
N PHE A 167 6.20 7.29 0.10
CA PHE A 167 6.80 7.69 -1.17
C PHE A 167 7.30 9.14 -1.14
N ASN A 168 6.46 10.08 -0.69
CA ASN A 168 6.88 11.49 -0.60
C ASN A 168 8.06 11.66 0.36
N LEU A 169 8.01 11.00 1.52
CA LEU A 169 9.10 11.07 2.51
C LEU A 169 10.42 10.49 1.95
N SER A 170 10.36 9.34 1.27
CA SER A 170 11.53 8.71 0.64
C SER A 170 12.09 9.57 -0.50
N LEU A 171 11.22 10.23 -1.27
CA LEU A 171 11.62 11.12 -2.36
C LEU A 171 12.35 12.35 -1.82
N ASP A 172 11.78 13.02 -0.83
CA ASP A 172 12.40 14.19 -0.18
C ASP A 172 13.76 13.83 0.42
N PHE A 173 13.84 12.66 1.05
CA PHE A 173 15.08 12.16 1.60
C PHE A 173 16.14 11.93 0.51
N ALA A 174 15.79 11.25 -0.59
CA ALA A 174 16.70 11.03 -1.71
C ALA A 174 17.18 12.34 -2.35
N ILE A 175 16.28 13.31 -2.54
CA ILE A 175 16.61 14.64 -3.08
C ILE A 175 17.59 15.36 -2.16
N LYS A 176 17.34 15.38 -0.85
CA LYS A 176 18.21 16.03 0.14
C LYS A 176 19.62 15.43 0.11
N GLN A 177 19.74 14.10 0.10
CA GLN A 177 21.05 13.43 0.09
C GLN A 177 21.83 13.70 -1.20
N ARG A 178 21.14 13.73 -2.35
CA ARG A 178 21.75 14.12 -3.62
C ARG A 178 22.20 15.59 -3.61
N GLY A 179 21.38 16.52 -3.11
CA GLY A 179 21.71 17.94 -3.05
C GLY A 179 22.96 18.21 -2.21
N ILE A 180 23.03 17.62 -1.01
CA ILE A 180 24.19 17.70 -0.11
C ILE A 180 25.47 17.19 -0.79
N PHE A 181 25.36 16.14 -1.62
CA PHE A 181 26.49 15.64 -2.39
C PHE A 181 26.92 16.63 -3.48
N VAL A 182 25.98 17.11 -4.30
CA VAL A 182 26.26 17.99 -5.44
C VAL A 182 26.84 19.35 -5.01
N GLU A 183 26.23 20.03 -4.03
CA GLU A 183 26.70 21.34 -3.56
C GLU A 183 28.15 21.29 -3.08
N ARG A 184 28.53 20.21 -2.41
CA ARG A 184 29.90 20.06 -1.92
C ARG A 184 30.87 19.53 -2.97
N ALA A 185 30.45 18.71 -3.93
CA ALA A 185 31.31 18.41 -5.07
C ALA A 185 31.73 19.69 -5.80
N ILE A 186 30.80 20.65 -5.94
CA ILE A 186 31.09 21.98 -6.48
C ILE A 186 32.04 22.76 -5.55
N PHE A 187 31.81 22.73 -4.24
CA PHE A 187 32.68 23.41 -3.26
C PHE A 187 34.10 22.83 -3.21
N GLU A 188 34.28 21.51 -3.19
CA GLU A 188 35.59 20.84 -3.20
C GLU A 188 36.36 21.08 -4.51
N ILE A 189 35.66 21.15 -5.65
CA ILE A 189 36.27 21.57 -6.92
C ILE A 189 36.74 23.02 -6.82
N SER A 190 35.87 23.91 -6.30
CA SER A 190 36.19 25.33 -6.11
C SER A 190 37.37 25.55 -5.15
N GLU A 191 37.44 24.84 -4.02
CA GLU A 191 38.57 24.92 -3.09
C GLU A 191 39.85 24.34 -3.68
N ASN A 192 39.79 23.21 -4.37
CA ASN A 192 40.96 22.64 -5.02
C ASN A 192 41.50 23.54 -6.13
N ASP A 193 40.63 24.16 -6.93
CA ASP A 193 41.03 25.14 -7.94
C ASP A 193 41.59 26.43 -7.32
N LEU A 194 41.01 26.89 -6.20
CA LEU A 194 41.54 28.02 -5.43
C LEU A 194 42.92 27.70 -4.85
N MET A 195 43.11 26.51 -4.26
CA MET A 195 44.37 26.06 -3.71
C MET A 195 45.42 25.81 -4.78
N ARG A 196 45.03 25.32 -5.96
CA ARG A 196 45.91 25.16 -7.12
C ARG A 196 46.35 26.53 -7.66
N THR A 197 45.42 27.49 -7.73
CA THR A 197 45.71 28.87 -8.14
C THR A 197 46.62 29.59 -7.13
N LEU A 198 46.38 29.41 -5.83
CA LEU A 198 47.22 29.93 -4.76
C LEU A 198 48.62 29.32 -4.80
N ARG A 199 48.73 28.00 -5.02
CA ARG A 199 50.03 27.29 -5.12
C ARG A 199 50.83 27.70 -6.36
N ILE A 200 50.17 28.00 -7.49
CA ILE A 200 50.82 28.59 -8.66
C ILE A 200 51.31 30.02 -8.34
N LYS A 201 50.48 30.85 -7.69
CA LYS A 201 50.89 32.22 -7.33
C LYS A 201 52.00 32.29 -6.29
N THR A 202 52.02 31.38 -5.31
CA THR A 202 53.08 31.32 -4.29
C THR A 202 54.34 30.59 -4.77
N GLY A 203 54.23 29.63 -5.68
CA GLY A 203 55.38 29.00 -6.35
C GLY A 203 56.15 29.99 -7.25
N VAL A 204 55.44 30.86 -7.97
CA VAL A 204 56.05 31.95 -8.76
C VAL A 204 56.74 33.00 -7.88
N LEU A 205 56.32 33.14 -6.61
CA LEU A 205 56.96 34.03 -5.63
C LEU A 205 58.19 33.43 -4.92
N MET A 206 58.42 32.10 -5.01
CA MET A 206 59.61 31.46 -4.43
C MET A 206 60.77 31.28 -5.42
N GLU A 207 60.53 31.34 -6.73
CA GLU A 207 61.61 31.25 -7.73
C GLU A 207 62.25 32.60 -8.09
N SER A 208 61.83 33.72 -7.49
CA SER A 208 62.36 35.07 -7.79
C SER A 208 63.31 35.65 -6.75
N LYS A 209 63.86 34.82 -5.84
CA LYS A 209 64.91 35.26 -4.89
C LYS A 209 66.01 34.20 -4.72
N CYS A 210 66.75 33.94 -5.78
CA CYS A 210 68.09 33.35 -5.70
C CYS A 210 68.81 33.58 -7.03
N GLU A 211 69.11 34.83 -7.38
CA GLU A 211 70.22 35.13 -8.30
C GLU A 211 70.87 36.47 -7.89
N PHE A 212 72.14 36.34 -7.50
CA PHE A 212 73.18 37.33 -7.14
C PHE A 212 73.10 38.08 -5.81
#